data_AF-A0A948YXQ9-F1
#
_entry.id   AF-A0A948YXQ9-F1
#
_cell.length_a   1.000
_cell.length_b   1.000
_cell.length_c   1.000
_cell.angle_alpha   90.00
_cell.angle_beta   90.00
_cell.angle_gamma   90.00
#
_symmetry.space_group_name_H-M   'P 1'
#
loop_
_entity.id
_entity.type
_entity.pdbx_description
1 polymer ?
#
loop_
_entity_poly.entity_id
_entity_poly.type
_entity_poly.pdbx_seq_one_letter_code
_entity_poly.pdbx_strand_id
1 'polypeptide(L)'
;MFDNIRAHSLTVAKVAEALLAGLTPTKTNETNLPDPHLVLAGALLHDIAKTICLNSECDHARKGRDICLEHGFQAIGEIVREHVVLKEFSTDRYAQGIFFAKEIVYYADKRVRHDSIVSLDERMTYIIERYGNNDQKRHLTIQENFKRCQILEYHLFSHINFATDDLADKVSTKSFL
;
A
#
# COMPACT_ATOMS: atom_id res chain seq x y z
N MET A 1 18.41 -2.05 6.39
CA MET A 1 17.60 -1.46 5.31
C MET A 1 18.23 -0.13 4.91
N PHE A 2 18.35 0.16 3.61
CA PHE A 2 18.89 1.44 3.14
C PHE A 2 17.99 2.64 3.47
N ASP A 3 18.58 3.82 3.63
CA ASP A 3 17.87 5.02 4.11
C ASP A 3 16.75 5.47 3.17
N ASN A 4 16.92 5.35 1.86
CA ASN A 4 15.88 5.67 0.89
C ASN A 4 14.67 4.70 0.99
N ILE A 5 14.90 3.43 1.33
CA ILE A 5 13.82 2.46 1.56
C ILE A 5 13.13 2.76 2.89
N ARG A 6 13.88 3.12 3.93
CA ARG A 6 13.31 3.55 5.23
C ARG A 6 12.44 4.79 5.07
N ALA A 7 12.94 5.81 4.37
CA ALA A 7 12.20 7.03 4.08
C ALA A 7 10.90 6.73 3.31
N HIS A 8 10.97 5.85 2.31
CA HIS A 8 9.80 5.36 1.60
C HIS A 8 8.77 4.72 2.53
N SER A 9 9.18 3.73 3.34
CA SER A 9 8.28 3.04 4.27
C SER A 9 7.65 3.99 5.30
N LEU A 10 8.39 5.01 5.75
CA LEU A 10 7.84 6.06 6.62
C LEU A 10 6.77 6.90 5.92
N THR A 11 6.99 7.34 4.67
CA THR A 11 5.97 8.08 3.91
C THR A 11 4.75 7.20 3.64
N VAL A 12 4.94 5.92 3.31
CA VAL A 12 3.83 4.96 3.12
C VAL A 12 3.03 4.80 4.40
N ALA A 13 3.68 4.71 5.57
CA ALA A 13 2.99 4.63 6.86
C ALA A 13 2.17 5.90 7.16
N LYS A 14 2.71 7.09 6.85
CA LYS A 14 1.95 8.35 7.00
C LYS A 14 0.74 8.42 6.08
N VAL A 15 0.88 7.97 4.83
CA VAL A 15 -0.27 7.87 3.91
C VAL A 15 -1.31 6.91 4.45
N ALA A 16 -0.90 5.73 4.91
CA ALA A 16 -1.81 4.74 5.49
C ALA A 16 -2.55 5.29 6.72
N GLU A 17 -1.86 6.02 7.60
CA GLU A 17 -2.46 6.71 8.75
C GLU A 17 -3.49 7.77 8.35
N ALA A 18 -3.18 8.58 7.33
CA ALA A 18 -4.11 9.59 6.81
C ALA A 18 -5.39 8.94 6.26
N LEU A 19 -5.27 7.83 5.54
CA LEU A 19 -6.41 7.07 5.03
C LEU A 19 -7.26 6.51 6.16
N LEU A 20 -6.64 5.89 7.18
CA LEU A 20 -7.35 5.37 8.35
C LEU A 20 -8.14 6.44 9.09
N ALA A 21 -7.55 7.62 9.28
CA ALA A 21 -8.23 8.72 9.95
C ALA A 21 -9.33 9.36 9.09
N GLY A 22 -9.23 9.23 7.77
CA GLY A 22 -10.26 9.69 6.84
C GLY A 22 -11.45 8.75 6.73
N LEU A 23 -11.24 7.45 6.98
CA LEU A 23 -12.30 6.44 6.94
C LEU A 23 -13.38 6.77 7.96
N THR A 24 -14.58 7.07 7.47
CA THR A 24 -15.73 7.34 8.33
C THR A 24 -16.42 6.04 8.71
N PRO A 25 -16.59 5.72 10.01
CA PRO A 25 -17.42 4.62 10.43
C PRO A 25 -18.86 4.86 9.95
N THR A 26 -19.44 3.85 9.34
CA THR A 26 -20.85 3.76 8.96
C THR A 26 -21.47 2.58 9.70
N LYS A 27 -22.80 2.54 9.80
CA LYS A 27 -23.50 1.41 10.45
C LYS A 27 -23.14 0.05 9.85
N THR A 28 -22.66 -0.01 8.60
CA THR A 28 -22.30 -1.26 7.92
C THR A 28 -20.85 -1.70 8.14
N ASN A 29 -19.95 -0.79 8.52
CA ASN A 29 -18.51 -1.09 8.66
C ASN A 29 -17.90 -0.70 10.03
N GLU A 30 -18.68 -0.18 10.98
CA GLU A 30 -18.20 0.27 12.29
C GLU A 30 -17.38 -0.80 13.04
N THR A 31 -17.77 -2.07 12.93
CA THR A 31 -17.06 -3.20 13.55
C THR A 31 -16.00 -3.84 12.64
N ASN A 32 -15.87 -3.37 11.41
CA ASN A 32 -15.01 -3.95 10.37
C ASN A 32 -13.92 -2.97 9.89
N LEU A 33 -13.65 -1.91 10.65
CA LEU A 33 -12.52 -1.03 10.36
C LEU A 33 -11.21 -1.81 10.50
N PRO A 34 -10.23 -1.57 9.61
CA PRO A 34 -8.94 -2.22 9.69
C PRO A 34 -8.20 -1.81 10.98
N ASP A 35 -7.59 -2.79 11.65
CA ASP A 35 -6.76 -2.55 12.83
C ASP A 35 -5.61 -1.57 12.50
N PRO A 36 -5.58 -0.39 13.13
CA PRO A 36 -4.53 0.61 12.87
C PRO A 36 -3.12 0.07 13.11
N HIS A 37 -2.92 -0.79 14.11
CA HIS A 37 -1.61 -1.35 14.42
C HIS A 37 -1.12 -2.28 13.31
N LEU A 38 -2.00 -3.11 12.76
CA LEU A 38 -1.66 -3.98 11.64
C LEU A 38 -1.35 -3.17 10.37
N VAL A 39 -2.12 -2.12 10.10
CA VAL A 39 -1.91 -1.24 8.95
C VAL A 39 -0.56 -0.53 9.04
N LEU A 40 -0.27 0.11 10.18
CA LEU A 40 0.97 0.88 10.36
C LEU A 40 2.19 -0.04 10.39
N ALA A 41 2.13 -1.16 11.11
CA ALA A 41 3.22 -2.13 11.13
C ALA A 41 3.45 -2.73 9.74
N GLY A 42 2.38 -3.09 9.03
CA GLY A 42 2.44 -3.56 7.65
C GLY A 42 3.07 -2.53 6.70
N ALA A 43 2.68 -1.26 6.80
CA ALA A 43 3.24 -0.17 6.01
C ALA A 43 4.73 0.07 6.30
N LEU A 44 5.16 -0.01 7.56
CA LEU A 44 6.56 0.15 7.94
C LEU A 44 7.42 -1.04 7.48
N LEU A 45 6.84 -2.24 7.41
CA LEU A 45 7.56 -3.49 7.15
C LEU A 45 7.40 -4.02 5.71
N HIS A 46 6.54 -3.44 4.87
CA HIS A 46 6.22 -3.95 3.54
C HIS A 46 7.46 -4.22 2.66
N ASP A 47 8.47 -3.36 2.78
CA ASP A 47 9.72 -3.40 2.01
C ASP A 47 10.91 -3.94 2.84
N ILE A 48 10.67 -4.65 3.96
CA ILE A 48 11.74 -5.13 4.88
C ILE A 48 12.83 -5.94 4.18
N ALA A 49 12.47 -6.73 3.16
CA ALA A 49 13.41 -7.53 2.39
C ALA A 49 13.98 -6.82 1.15
N LYS A 50 13.56 -5.60 0.82
CA LYS A 50 13.92 -4.95 -0.44
C LYS A 50 15.42 -4.76 -0.59
N THR A 51 16.10 -4.30 0.48
CA THR A 51 17.57 -4.18 0.46
C THR A 51 18.28 -5.50 0.15
N ILE A 52 17.76 -6.61 0.69
CA ILE A 52 18.31 -7.95 0.46
C ILE A 52 18.11 -8.35 -1.01
N CYS A 53 16.93 -8.03 -1.57
CA CYS A 53 16.57 -8.37 -2.94
C CYS A 53 17.04 -7.39 -4.02
N LEU A 54 17.74 -6.30 -3.68
CA LEU A 54 18.24 -5.36 -4.71
C LEU A 54 19.30 -5.98 -5.63
N ASN A 55 20.11 -6.90 -5.12
CA ASN A 55 21.25 -7.49 -5.84
C ASN A 55 21.01 -8.95 -6.26
N SER A 56 19.80 -9.46 -6.10
CA SER A 56 19.43 -10.83 -6.46
C SER A 56 18.01 -10.84 -7.02
N GLU A 57 17.71 -11.72 -7.98
CA GLU A 57 16.34 -11.94 -8.44
C GLU A 57 15.51 -12.65 -7.35
N CYS A 58 15.16 -11.95 -6.28
CA CYS A 58 14.21 -12.43 -5.28
C CYS A 58 12.96 -11.57 -5.20
N ASP A 59 11.84 -12.25 -5.00
CA ASP A 59 10.55 -11.65 -4.66
C ASP A 59 10.64 -11.10 -3.23
N HIS A 60 10.77 -9.77 -3.11
CA HIS A 60 10.93 -9.11 -1.82
C HIS A 60 9.67 -9.19 -0.96
N ALA A 61 8.48 -9.27 -1.55
CA ALA A 61 7.24 -9.40 -0.78
C ALA A 61 7.18 -10.79 -0.12
N ARG A 62 7.53 -11.85 -0.86
CA ARG A 62 7.62 -13.20 -0.31
C ARG A 62 8.71 -13.30 0.76
N LYS A 63 9.92 -12.81 0.47
CA LYS A 63 11.03 -12.84 1.45
C LYS A 63 10.72 -12.00 2.68
N GLY A 64 10.05 -10.86 2.51
CA GLY A 64 9.60 -9.98 3.59
C GLY A 64 8.58 -10.65 4.50
N ARG A 65 7.63 -11.41 3.94
CA ARG A 65 6.74 -12.26 4.74
C ARG A 65 7.54 -13.28 5.55
N ASP A 66 8.48 -13.98 4.93
CA ASP A 66 9.23 -15.03 5.61
C ASP A 66 10.01 -14.46 6.81
N ILE A 67 10.61 -13.25 6.66
CA ILE A 67 11.20 -12.49 7.79
C ILE A 67 10.15 -12.23 8.88
N CYS A 68 8.95 -11.75 8.53
CA CYS A 68 7.90 -11.50 9.53
C CYS A 68 7.51 -12.79 10.28
N LEU A 69 7.40 -13.92 9.58
CA LEU A 69 7.06 -15.21 10.19
C LEU A 69 8.15 -15.71 11.14
N GLU A 70 9.42 -15.58 10.76
CA GLU A 70 10.57 -15.92 11.60
C GLU A 70 10.58 -15.13 12.93
N HIS A 71 10.01 -13.92 12.92
CA HIS A 71 9.89 -13.06 14.12
C HIS A 71 8.53 -13.18 14.83
N GLY A 72 7.66 -14.11 14.44
CA GLY A 72 6.36 -14.32 15.09
C GLY A 72 5.29 -13.29 14.73
N PHE A 73 5.45 -12.57 13.61
CA PHE A 73 4.51 -11.57 13.11
C PHE A 73 3.64 -12.12 11.98
N GLN A 74 2.79 -13.13 12.26
CA GLN A 74 2.03 -13.82 11.21
C GLN A 74 1.09 -12.90 10.44
N ALA A 75 0.29 -12.08 11.14
CA ALA A 75 -0.68 -11.19 10.51
C ALA A 75 -0.01 -10.12 9.63
N ILE A 76 1.11 -9.55 10.11
CA ILE A 76 1.91 -8.58 9.36
C ILE A 76 2.53 -9.23 8.13
N GLY A 77 3.03 -10.47 8.26
CA GLY A 77 3.60 -11.20 7.13
C GLY A 77 2.64 -11.34 5.95
N GLU A 78 1.35 -11.59 6.19
CA GLU A 78 0.37 -11.66 5.10
C GLU A 78 0.11 -10.29 4.43
N ILE A 79 0.17 -9.19 5.19
CA ILE A 79 0.12 -7.83 4.64
C ILE A 79 1.35 -7.57 3.76
N VAL A 80 2.55 -7.88 4.28
CA VAL A 80 3.82 -7.71 3.57
C VAL A 80 3.84 -8.54 2.29
N ARG A 81 3.28 -9.76 2.28
CA ARG A 81 3.25 -10.59 1.07
C ARG A 81 2.44 -9.97 -0.07
N GLU A 82 1.37 -9.24 0.25
CA GLU A 82 0.38 -8.80 -0.74
C GLU A 82 0.47 -7.31 -1.11
N HIS A 83 1.42 -6.56 -0.56
CA HIS A 83 1.54 -5.12 -0.81
C HIS A 83 1.81 -4.78 -2.29
N VAL A 84 2.53 -5.64 -3.03
CA VAL A 84 2.79 -5.42 -4.46
C VAL A 84 1.56 -5.78 -5.29
N VAL A 85 1.00 -6.98 -5.05
CA VAL A 85 -0.15 -7.56 -5.75
C VAL A 85 -1.09 -8.20 -4.73
N LEU A 86 -2.33 -7.70 -4.66
CA LEU A 86 -3.39 -8.31 -3.85
C LEU A 86 -3.83 -9.65 -4.45
N LYS A 87 -3.96 -10.68 -3.62
CA LYS A 87 -4.50 -11.97 -4.06
C LYS A 87 -6.02 -11.97 -4.14
N GLU A 88 -6.64 -11.32 -3.17
CA GLU A 88 -8.09 -11.17 -3.10
C GLU A 88 -8.47 -9.75 -3.48
N PHE A 89 -9.52 -9.62 -4.29
CA PHE A 89 -10.04 -8.33 -4.72
C PHE A 89 -11.55 -8.42 -4.79
N SER A 90 -12.23 -7.66 -3.93
CA SER A 90 -13.69 -7.75 -3.78
C SER A 90 -14.31 -6.36 -3.82
N THR A 91 -14.80 -5.99 -5.00
CA THR A 91 -15.54 -4.73 -5.20
C THR A 91 -16.78 -4.66 -4.34
N ASP A 92 -17.48 -5.78 -4.14
CA ASP A 92 -18.69 -5.85 -3.31
C ASP A 92 -18.39 -5.52 -1.84
N ARG A 93 -17.24 -5.97 -1.32
CA ARG A 93 -16.78 -5.65 0.03
C ARG A 93 -16.34 -4.19 0.14
N TYR A 94 -15.61 -3.70 -0.85
CA TYR A 94 -15.16 -2.30 -0.89
C TYR A 94 -16.33 -1.32 -1.00
N ALA A 95 -17.39 -1.65 -1.75
CA ALA A 95 -18.60 -0.86 -1.84
C ALA A 95 -19.29 -0.69 -0.47
N GLN A 96 -19.17 -1.69 0.41
CA GLN A 96 -19.68 -1.63 1.80
C GLN A 96 -18.75 -0.88 2.77
N GLY A 97 -17.62 -0.35 2.29
CA GLY A 97 -16.65 0.37 3.10
C GLY A 97 -15.78 -0.53 3.97
N ILE A 98 -15.67 -1.83 3.63
CA ILE A 98 -14.89 -2.79 4.39
C ILE A 98 -13.53 -2.98 3.72
N PHE A 99 -12.47 -2.52 4.37
CA PHE A 99 -11.09 -2.60 3.89
C PHE A 99 -10.22 -3.28 4.94
N PHE A 100 -9.38 -4.22 4.52
CA PHE A 100 -8.39 -4.85 5.38
C PHE A 100 -7.07 -4.11 5.29
N ALA A 101 -6.19 -4.36 6.27
CA ALA A 101 -4.89 -3.72 6.33
C ALA A 101 -4.05 -3.87 5.05
N LYS A 102 -4.13 -5.03 4.39
CA LYS A 102 -3.43 -5.29 3.12
C LYS A 102 -3.86 -4.35 1.99
N GLU A 103 -5.14 -4.01 1.90
CA GLU A 103 -5.63 -3.09 0.87
C GLU A 103 -5.16 -1.66 1.13
N ILE A 104 -5.18 -1.22 2.40
CA ILE A 104 -4.69 0.11 2.78
C ILE A 104 -3.20 0.24 2.47
N VAL A 105 -2.37 -0.75 2.84
CA VAL A 105 -0.92 -0.74 2.58
C VAL A 105 -0.63 -0.83 1.08
N TYR A 106 -1.35 -1.69 0.36
CA TYR A 106 -1.22 -1.84 -1.10
C TYR A 106 -1.49 -0.53 -1.85
N TYR A 107 -2.51 0.23 -1.44
CA TYR A 107 -2.83 1.53 -2.03
C TYR A 107 -1.80 2.59 -1.60
N ALA A 108 -1.48 2.66 -0.30
CA ALA A 108 -0.54 3.64 0.24
C ALA A 108 0.86 3.56 -0.42
N ASP A 109 1.41 2.36 -0.64
CA ASP A 109 2.68 2.18 -1.35
C ASP A 109 2.62 2.73 -2.79
N LYS A 110 1.51 2.50 -3.50
CA LYS A 110 1.33 3.00 -4.87
C LYS A 110 1.12 4.51 -4.95
N ARG A 111 0.76 5.15 -3.83
CA ARG A 111 0.70 6.61 -3.72
C ARG A 111 2.02 7.26 -3.32
N VAL A 112 3.11 6.51 -3.18
CA VAL A 112 4.41 7.07 -2.78
C VAL A 112 5.50 6.68 -3.77
N ARG A 113 6.24 7.66 -4.32
CA ARG A 113 7.48 7.44 -5.07
C ARG A 113 8.66 8.02 -4.31
N HIS A 114 9.64 7.16 -4.01
CA HIS A 114 10.70 7.47 -3.06
C HIS A 114 10.05 7.88 -1.73
N ASP A 115 10.08 9.14 -1.35
CA ASP A 115 9.48 9.70 -0.15
C ASP A 115 8.35 10.71 -0.44
N SER A 116 7.94 10.85 -1.70
CA SER A 116 6.97 11.85 -2.17
C SER A 116 5.64 11.20 -2.56
N ILE A 117 4.53 11.87 -2.21
CA ILE A 117 3.17 11.43 -2.54
C ILE A 117 2.86 11.77 -4.01
N VAL A 118 2.49 10.78 -4.83
CA VAL A 118 2.31 10.91 -6.30
C VAL A 118 1.09 10.16 -6.83
N SER A 119 0.41 10.71 -7.83
CA SER A 119 -0.78 10.07 -8.43
C SER A 119 -0.50 8.62 -8.88
N LEU A 120 -1.55 7.80 -8.95
CA LEU A 120 -1.42 6.43 -9.44
C LEU A 120 -0.87 6.38 -10.86
N ASP A 121 -1.22 7.35 -11.72
CA ASP A 121 -0.73 7.42 -13.11
C ASP A 121 0.77 7.76 -13.16
N GLU A 122 1.22 8.71 -12.33
CA GLU A 122 2.64 9.04 -12.20
C GLU A 122 3.44 7.85 -11.66
N ARG A 123 2.93 7.16 -10.64
CA ARG A 123 3.57 5.97 -10.09
C ARG A 123 3.61 4.84 -11.13
N MET A 124 2.52 4.60 -11.86
CA MET A 124 2.46 3.59 -12.91
C MET A 124 3.52 3.83 -13.98
N THR A 125 3.62 5.07 -14.47
CA THR A 125 4.61 5.47 -15.47
C THR A 125 6.03 5.18 -14.98
N TYR A 126 6.34 5.60 -13.75
CA TYR A 126 7.64 5.32 -13.13
C TYR A 126 7.94 3.82 -13.02
N ILE A 127 6.97 2.99 -12.62
CA ILE A 127 7.16 1.55 -12.47
C ILE A 127 7.37 0.87 -13.83
N ILE A 128 6.66 1.29 -14.87
CA ILE A 128 6.85 0.78 -16.24
C ILE A 128 8.27 1.13 -16.74
N GLU A 129 8.69 2.39 -16.61
CA GLU A 129 10.04 2.81 -17.02
C GLU A 129 11.14 2.07 -16.27
N ARG A 130 10.94 1.85 -14.96
CA ARG A 130 11.96 1.27 -14.09
C ARG A 130 12.03 -0.25 -14.14
N TYR A 131 10.89 -0.94 -14.28
CA TYR A 131 10.78 -2.40 -14.12
C TYR A 131 10.14 -3.11 -15.31
N GLY A 132 9.59 -2.36 -16.28
CA GLY A 132 8.97 -2.92 -17.47
C GLY A 132 9.95 -3.65 -18.38
N ASN A 133 11.23 -3.26 -18.38
CA ASN A 133 12.32 -3.90 -19.15
C ASN A 133 12.02 -4.06 -20.65
N ASN A 134 11.20 -3.17 -21.24
CA ASN A 134 10.67 -3.29 -22.60
C ASN A 134 9.93 -4.62 -22.89
N ASP A 135 9.48 -5.31 -21.84
CA ASP A 135 8.71 -6.54 -21.91
C ASP A 135 7.21 -6.19 -21.89
N GLN A 136 6.54 -6.43 -23.02
CA GLN A 136 5.12 -6.13 -23.18
C GLN A 136 4.22 -6.87 -22.17
N LYS A 137 4.56 -8.09 -21.77
CA LYS A 137 3.78 -8.83 -20.76
C LYS A 137 3.93 -8.19 -19.39
N ARG A 138 5.13 -7.73 -19.04
CA ARG A 138 5.36 -6.99 -17.79
C ARG A 138 4.59 -5.66 -17.79
N HIS A 139 4.63 -4.93 -18.90
CA HIS A 139 3.88 -3.67 -19.03
C HIS A 139 2.38 -3.89 -18.81
N LEU A 140 1.79 -4.90 -19.46
CA LEU A 140 0.37 -5.23 -19.30
C LEU A 140 0.03 -5.64 -17.85
N THR A 141 0.91 -6.42 -17.21
CA THR A 141 0.74 -6.84 -15.81
C THR A 141 0.76 -5.66 -14.86
N ILE A 142 1.70 -4.72 -15.05
CA ILE A 142 1.79 -3.49 -14.26
C ILE A 142 0.52 -2.65 -14.47
N GLN A 143 0.10 -2.43 -15.71
CA GLN A 143 -1.10 -1.66 -16.03
C GLN A 143 -2.35 -2.28 -15.38
N GLU A 144 -2.52 -3.60 -15.44
CA GLU A 144 -3.66 -4.27 -14.82
C GLU A 144 -3.66 -4.13 -13.30
N ASN A 145 -2.49 -4.21 -12.66
CA ASN A 145 -2.36 -3.99 -11.22
C ASN A 145 -2.74 -2.55 -10.82
N PHE A 146 -2.34 -1.56 -11.62
CA PHE A 146 -2.71 -0.16 -11.39
C PHE A 146 -4.19 0.10 -11.64
N LYS A 147 -4.83 -0.51 -12.64
CA LYS A 147 -6.29 -0.45 -12.84
C LYS A 147 -7.05 -0.99 -11.62
N ARG A 148 -6.61 -2.13 -11.08
CA ARG A 148 -7.17 -2.66 -9.82
C ARG A 148 -6.98 -1.68 -8.66
N CYS A 149 -5.84 -1.00 -8.60
CA CYS A 149 -5.59 0.03 -7.59
C CYS A 149 -6.49 1.25 -7.76
N GLN A 150 -6.80 1.68 -8.98
CA GLN A 150 -7.72 2.78 -9.26
C GLN A 150 -9.17 2.43 -8.88
N ILE A 151 -9.60 1.17 -9.10
CA ILE A 151 -10.91 0.69 -8.61
C ILE A 151 -10.95 0.71 -7.07
N LEU A 152 -9.87 0.26 -6.41
CA LEU A 152 -9.75 0.36 -4.96
C LEU A 152 -9.79 1.82 -4.49
N GLU A 153 -9.08 2.73 -5.16
CA GLU A 153 -9.08 4.17 -4.86
C GLU A 153 -10.49 4.74 -4.91
N TYR A 154 -11.25 4.45 -5.98
CA TYR A 154 -12.63 4.90 -6.11
C TYR A 154 -13.50 4.50 -4.91
N HIS A 155 -13.45 3.22 -4.52
CA HIS A 155 -14.21 2.77 -3.36
C HIS A 155 -13.68 3.34 -2.06
N LEU A 156 -12.36 3.36 -1.86
CA LEU A 156 -11.75 3.87 -0.64
C LEU A 156 -12.14 5.33 -0.40
N PHE A 157 -12.07 6.17 -1.44
CA PHE A 157 -12.41 7.59 -1.36
C PHE A 157 -13.91 7.88 -1.37
N SER A 158 -14.78 6.91 -1.73
CA SER A 158 -16.21 7.02 -1.44
C SER A 158 -16.55 6.89 0.05
N HIS A 159 -15.60 6.39 0.87
CA HIS A 159 -15.75 6.19 2.32
C HIS A 159 -14.76 7.04 3.15
N ILE A 160 -14.00 7.92 2.50
CA ILE A 160 -13.07 8.87 3.13
C ILE A 160 -13.64 10.28 3.05
N ASN A 161 -13.48 11.06 4.11
CA ASN A 161 -14.02 12.42 4.24
C ASN A 161 -13.18 13.54 3.59
N PHE A 162 -12.28 13.21 2.67
CA PHE A 162 -11.45 14.15 1.91
C PHE A 162 -11.18 13.61 0.50
N ALA A 163 -10.86 14.49 -0.46
CA ALA A 163 -10.63 14.09 -1.84
C ALA A 163 -9.24 13.48 -2.04
N THR A 164 -9.05 12.67 -3.10
CA THR A 164 -7.75 12.08 -3.46
C THR A 164 -6.64 13.12 -3.57
N ASP A 165 -6.97 14.31 -4.07
CA ASP A 165 -6.03 15.41 -4.30
C ASP A 165 -5.58 16.07 -2.99
N ASP A 166 -6.40 15.99 -1.93
CA ASP A 166 -6.09 16.53 -0.61
C ASP A 166 -5.17 15.61 0.21
N LEU A 167 -4.86 14.40 -0.28
CA LEU A 167 -4.14 13.38 0.47
C LEU A 167 -2.77 13.88 0.99
N ALA A 168 -2.04 14.63 0.16
CA ALA A 168 -0.73 15.17 0.54
C ALA A 168 -0.84 16.18 1.70
N ASP A 169 -1.89 16.99 1.70
CA ASP A 169 -2.16 17.97 2.76
C ASP A 169 -2.58 17.27 4.05
N LYS A 170 -3.38 16.20 3.97
CA LYS A 170 -3.76 15.38 5.13
C LYS A 170 -2.57 14.67 5.77
N VAL A 171 -1.56 14.29 4.98
CA VAL A 171 -0.31 13.72 5.51
C VAL A 171 0.56 14.81 6.16
N SER A 172 0.64 16.00 5.57
CA SER A 172 1.52 17.09 6.04
C SER A 172 1.02 17.75 7.33
N THR A 173 -0.28 17.68 7.61
CA THR A 173 -0.92 18.27 8.80
C THR A 173 -0.79 17.41 10.06
N LYS A 174 -0.24 16.19 9.96
CA LYS A 174 -0.07 15.28 11.08
C LYS A 174 1.42 15.08 11.41
N SER A 175 1.77 15.33 12.67
CA SER A 175 3.04 14.87 13.23
C SER A 175 3.01 13.35 13.32
N PHE A 176 4.01 12.69 12.76
CA PHE A 176 4.18 11.24 12.83
C PHE A 176 4.89 10.92 14.16
N LEU A 177 4.18 10.19 15.03
CA LEU A 177 4.43 9.96 16.47
C LEU A 177 3.87 11.06 17.39
#